data_AF-A0A348VBS2-F1
#
_entry.id   AF-A0A348VBS2-F1
#
_cell.length_a   1.000
_cell.length_b   1.000
_cell.length_c   1.000
_cell.angle_alpha   90.00
_cell.angle_beta   90.00
_cell.angle_gamma   90.00
#
_symmetry.space_group_name_H-M   'P 1'
#
loop_
_entity.id
_entity.type
_entity.pdbx_description
1 polymer ?
#
loop_
_entity_poly.entity_id
_entity_poly.type
_entity_poly.pdbx_seq_one_letter_code
_entity_poly.pdbx_strand_id
1 'polypeptide(L)'
;MLEKIFKLKQNRTTVRTEFVAGIITFLTMSYILVVNPNILSASGMDKAALFTATALASVLGTLFMAFIPNLPIAQAPGMGLNSFFAFSVVLGLGYSWQMALTAVFIEGIIFIILTFFNVREMIVKSIPTTIKNAIPVGIGLFITFLGLQNAGLIVRDENTMVTLGAMSNPHVWVASLGLILTAALYYKKVHGAFLIGIVVATVFAIILGLVQLPSGTLVSLPPNISPIFMQFEWDHIFTLDMLIVVFTFLFVNLFDTIGTLLGVASKIGITDKDGNFPQIKKALFADALGTTFGAVLGTSTVTSYVESASGVAVGGRTGLTALSTATMFTLALFLAPLFLMVPASATAPALILVGLFMITAV
;
A
#
# COMPACT_ATOMS: atom_id res chain seq x y z
N MET A 1 -20.49 24.45 3.11
CA MET A 1 -20.44 23.04 3.52
C MET A 1 -19.01 22.58 3.78
N LEU A 2 -18.08 22.71 2.81
CA LEU A 2 -16.67 22.33 2.95
C LEU A 2 -15.97 22.94 4.17
N GLU A 3 -16.19 24.23 4.47
CA GLU A 3 -15.61 24.87 5.66
C GLU A 3 -16.10 24.27 6.99
N LYS A 4 -17.36 23.81 7.06
CA LYS A 4 -17.92 23.19 8.27
C LYS A 4 -17.32 21.81 8.53
N ILE A 5 -16.98 21.07 7.47
CA ILE A 5 -16.47 19.70 7.53
C ILE A 5 -14.94 19.71 7.71
N PHE A 6 -14.23 20.37 6.78
CA PHE A 6 -12.77 20.28 6.68
C PHE A 6 -12.03 21.44 7.38
N LYS A 7 -12.74 22.51 7.79
CA LYS A 7 -12.18 23.64 8.55
C LYS A 7 -10.98 24.29 7.84
N LEU A 8 -11.13 24.63 6.56
CA LEU A 8 -10.02 25.04 5.69
C LEU A 8 -9.35 26.33 6.19
N LYS A 9 -10.13 27.30 6.70
CA LYS A 9 -9.56 28.55 7.25
C LYS A 9 -8.73 28.28 8.51
N GLN A 10 -9.20 27.39 9.38
CA GLN A 10 -8.49 27.02 10.61
C GLN A 10 -7.16 26.32 10.28
N ASN A 11 -7.15 25.51 9.22
CA ASN A 11 -5.97 24.79 8.74
C ASN A 11 -5.12 25.59 7.73
N ARG A 12 -5.41 26.88 7.52
CA ARG A 12 -4.68 27.81 6.64
C ARG A 12 -4.46 27.26 5.22
N THR A 13 -5.48 26.64 4.63
CA THR A 13 -5.43 26.03 3.30
C THR A 13 -6.56 26.52 2.40
N THR A 14 -6.51 26.17 1.11
CA THR A 14 -7.54 26.49 0.11
C THR A 14 -8.01 25.24 -0.61
N VAL A 15 -9.22 25.27 -1.18
CA VAL A 15 -9.76 24.14 -1.98
C VAL A 15 -8.82 23.76 -3.12
N ARG A 16 -8.22 24.76 -3.79
CA ARG A 16 -7.25 24.52 -4.87
C ARG A 16 -6.02 23.79 -4.37
N THR A 17 -5.47 24.22 -3.22
CA THR A 17 -4.30 23.59 -2.60
C THR A 17 -4.58 22.15 -2.22
N GLU A 18 -5.70 21.88 -1.54
CA GLU A 18 -6.10 20.52 -1.13
C GLU A 18 -6.35 19.60 -2.35
N PHE A 19 -6.97 20.12 -3.41
CA PHE A 19 -7.22 19.34 -4.61
C PHE A 19 -5.92 18.92 -5.30
N VAL A 20 -4.99 19.88 -5.49
CA VAL A 20 -3.66 19.62 -6.07
C VAL A 20 -2.84 18.69 -5.19
N ALA A 21 -2.89 18.89 -3.86
CA ALA A 21 -2.24 18.00 -2.90
C ALA A 21 -2.76 16.56 -3.05
N GLY A 22 -4.08 16.37 -3.22
CA GLY A 22 -4.67 15.05 -3.41
C GLY A 22 -4.25 14.38 -4.73
N ILE A 23 -4.14 15.15 -5.82
CA ILE A 23 -3.60 14.64 -7.09
C ILE A 23 -2.15 14.18 -6.89
N ILE A 24 -1.33 14.97 -6.20
CA ILE A 24 0.07 14.63 -5.96
C ILE A 24 0.18 13.39 -5.09
N THR A 25 -0.59 13.31 -4.00
CA THR A 25 -0.67 12.10 -3.15
C THR A 25 -1.06 10.89 -3.98
N PHE A 26 -2.12 10.98 -4.79
CA PHE A 26 -2.54 9.92 -5.70
C PHE A 26 -1.40 9.49 -6.63
N LEU A 27 -0.77 10.41 -7.35
CA LEU A 27 0.33 10.11 -8.27
C LEU A 27 1.52 9.43 -7.59
N THR A 28 1.78 9.75 -6.32
CA THR A 28 2.87 9.11 -5.56
C THR A 28 2.54 7.71 -5.09
N MET A 29 1.27 7.39 -4.85
CA MET A 29 0.85 6.07 -4.35
C MET A 29 0.15 5.19 -5.39
N SER A 30 -0.19 5.70 -6.58
CA SER A 30 -0.99 5.00 -7.60
C SER A 30 -0.34 3.73 -8.11
N TYR A 31 0.97 3.54 -7.89
CA TYR A 31 1.65 2.28 -8.17
C TYR A 31 1.01 1.09 -7.46
N ILE A 32 0.33 1.32 -6.32
CA ILE A 32 -0.33 0.25 -5.57
C ILE A 32 -1.40 -0.47 -6.37
N LEU A 33 -2.03 0.22 -7.33
CA LEU A 33 -3.02 -0.35 -8.23
C LEU A 33 -2.45 -1.45 -9.12
N VAL A 34 -1.14 -1.48 -9.34
CA VAL A 34 -0.47 -2.54 -10.07
C VAL A 34 0.22 -3.51 -9.11
N VAL A 35 0.92 -2.95 -8.12
CA VAL A 35 1.79 -3.72 -7.24
C VAL A 35 1.00 -4.66 -6.33
N ASN A 36 -0.09 -4.20 -5.72
CA ASN A 36 -0.87 -5.05 -4.83
C ASN A 36 -1.52 -6.24 -5.56
N PRO A 37 -2.17 -6.04 -6.74
CA PRO A 37 -2.66 -7.17 -7.52
C PRO A 37 -1.55 -8.14 -7.96
N ASN A 38 -0.38 -7.64 -8.36
CA ASN A 38 0.75 -8.49 -8.72
C ASN A 38 1.20 -9.36 -7.55
N ILE A 39 1.32 -8.79 -6.35
CA ILE A 39 1.74 -9.51 -5.13
C ILE A 39 0.68 -10.55 -4.73
N LEU A 40 -0.57 -10.13 -4.54
CA LEU A 40 -1.62 -11.01 -4.04
C LEU A 40 -2.02 -12.08 -5.08
N SER A 41 -1.89 -11.81 -6.38
CA SER A 41 -2.15 -12.84 -7.39
C SER A 41 -1.17 -14.03 -7.32
N ALA A 42 0.02 -13.83 -6.75
CA ALA A 42 0.98 -14.91 -6.52
C ALA A 42 0.45 -15.98 -5.55
N SER A 43 -0.53 -15.63 -4.70
CA SER A 43 -1.20 -16.57 -3.79
C SER A 43 -2.38 -17.32 -4.44
N GLY A 44 -2.60 -17.15 -5.75
CA GLY A 44 -3.69 -17.77 -6.50
C GLY A 44 -4.99 -16.96 -6.56
N MET A 45 -4.98 -15.71 -6.08
CA MET A 45 -6.13 -14.80 -6.16
C MET A 45 -6.28 -14.18 -7.55
N ASP A 46 -7.53 -13.87 -7.95
CA ASP A 46 -7.81 -13.26 -9.25
C ASP A 46 -7.23 -11.84 -9.34
N LYS A 47 -6.27 -11.64 -10.24
CA LYS A 47 -5.54 -10.37 -10.41
C LYS A 47 -6.46 -9.21 -10.81
N ALA A 48 -7.48 -9.45 -11.63
CA ALA A 48 -8.37 -8.38 -12.09
C ALA A 48 -9.33 -7.95 -10.96
N ALA A 49 -9.87 -8.91 -10.21
CA ALA A 49 -10.66 -8.66 -9.01
C ALA A 49 -9.83 -7.91 -7.95
N LEU A 50 -8.57 -8.30 -7.77
CA LEU A 50 -7.64 -7.64 -6.84
C LEU A 50 -7.39 -6.17 -7.20
N PHE A 51 -7.32 -5.81 -8.48
CA PHE A 51 -7.25 -4.40 -8.90
C PHE A 51 -8.46 -3.62 -8.39
N THR A 52 -9.66 -4.14 -8.63
CA THR A 52 -10.92 -3.52 -8.18
C THR A 52 -10.96 -3.43 -6.65
N ALA A 53 -10.62 -4.51 -5.94
CA ALA A 53 -10.58 -4.55 -4.48
C ALA A 53 -9.58 -3.54 -3.92
N THR A 54 -8.37 -3.45 -4.50
CA THR A 54 -7.34 -2.50 -4.09
C THR A 54 -7.84 -1.06 -4.20
N ALA A 55 -8.43 -0.71 -5.35
CA ALA A 55 -8.93 0.64 -5.59
C ALA A 55 -10.11 0.97 -4.66
N LEU A 56 -11.11 0.09 -4.54
CA LEU A 56 -12.26 0.31 -3.67
C LEU A 56 -11.88 0.39 -2.19
N ALA A 57 -10.99 -0.49 -1.73
CA ALA A 57 -10.50 -0.48 -0.36
C ALA A 57 -9.70 0.80 -0.06
N SER A 58 -8.89 1.26 -1.01
CA SER A 58 -8.18 2.54 -0.91
C SER A 58 -9.13 3.73 -0.87
N VAL A 59 -10.21 3.71 -1.66
CA VAL A 59 -11.28 4.72 -1.61
C VAL A 59 -11.91 4.72 -0.22
N LEU A 60 -12.41 3.58 0.26
CA LEU A 60 -13.11 3.51 1.55
C LEU A 60 -12.22 3.93 2.72
N GLY A 61 -11.00 3.37 2.82
CA GLY A 61 -10.04 3.73 3.87
C GLY A 61 -9.71 5.23 3.83
N THR A 62 -9.44 5.77 2.65
CA THR A 62 -9.14 7.19 2.48
C THR A 62 -10.34 8.07 2.81
N LEU A 63 -11.58 7.66 2.51
CA LEU A 63 -12.78 8.40 2.91
C LEU A 63 -12.99 8.37 4.43
N PHE A 64 -12.73 7.26 5.10
CA PHE A 64 -12.74 7.21 6.56
C PHE A 64 -11.73 8.20 7.15
N MET A 65 -10.53 8.27 6.61
CA MET A 65 -9.51 9.24 7.02
C MET A 65 -9.90 10.70 6.70
N ALA A 66 -10.60 10.93 5.59
CA ALA A 66 -11.08 12.25 5.20
C ALA A 66 -12.16 12.78 6.15
N PHE A 67 -13.11 11.94 6.57
CA PHE A 67 -14.29 12.40 7.32
C PHE A 67 -14.22 12.19 8.83
N ILE A 68 -13.51 11.17 9.33
CA ILE A 68 -13.47 10.86 10.76
C ILE A 68 -12.44 11.75 11.48
N PRO A 69 -11.13 11.69 11.15
CA PRO A 69 -10.13 12.57 11.75
C PRO A 69 -9.91 13.88 10.99
N ASN A 70 -10.39 14.02 9.74
CA ASN A 70 -10.11 15.18 8.88
C ASN A 70 -8.60 15.39 8.64
N LEU A 71 -7.91 14.34 8.19
CA LEU A 71 -6.47 14.37 7.94
C LEU A 71 -6.12 14.19 6.45
N PRO A 72 -5.05 14.84 5.95
CA PRO A 72 -4.59 14.75 4.56
C PRO A 72 -3.81 13.45 4.31
N ILE A 73 -4.32 12.33 4.82
CA ILE A 73 -3.64 11.03 4.78
C ILE A 73 -4.49 10.09 3.93
N ALA A 74 -3.89 9.53 2.89
CA ALA A 74 -4.51 8.49 2.08
C ALA A 74 -4.23 7.11 2.65
N GLN A 75 -5.13 6.18 2.37
CA GLN A 75 -5.00 4.78 2.77
C GLN A 75 -5.07 3.86 1.56
N ALA A 76 -4.30 2.78 1.60
CA ALA A 76 -4.29 1.71 0.61
C ALA A 76 -3.70 0.44 1.24
N PRO A 77 -3.72 -0.72 0.56
CA PRO A 77 -3.13 -1.95 1.08
C PRO A 77 -1.64 -1.80 1.42
N GLY A 78 -1.23 -2.08 2.66
CA GLY A 78 0.14 -1.85 3.13
C GLY A 78 1.16 -2.74 2.41
N MET A 79 2.28 -2.15 1.97
CA MET A 79 3.32 -2.86 1.19
C MET A 79 4.05 -3.97 1.98
N GLY A 80 4.22 -3.79 3.30
CA GLY A 80 4.72 -4.87 4.15
C GLY A 80 3.69 -5.97 4.35
N LEU A 81 2.43 -5.57 4.53
CA LEU A 81 1.32 -6.46 4.89
C LEU A 81 0.87 -7.34 3.72
N ASN A 82 0.83 -6.79 2.50
CA ASN A 82 0.50 -7.59 1.31
C ASN A 82 1.59 -8.62 0.98
N SER A 83 2.86 -8.28 1.20
CA SER A 83 3.99 -9.17 0.98
C SER A 83 4.01 -10.29 2.02
N PHE A 84 3.77 -9.95 3.29
CA PHE A 84 3.61 -10.93 4.37
C PHE A 84 2.43 -11.87 4.08
N PHE A 85 1.29 -11.34 3.64
CA PHE A 85 0.12 -12.13 3.24
C PHE A 85 0.46 -13.16 2.16
N ALA A 86 0.96 -12.71 1.00
CA ALA A 86 1.13 -13.59 -0.15
C ALA A 86 2.29 -14.57 0.05
N PHE A 87 3.45 -14.06 0.48
CA PHE A 87 4.69 -14.83 0.43
C PHE A 87 5.00 -15.56 1.74
N SER A 88 4.64 -14.99 2.90
CA SER A 88 4.90 -15.64 4.18
C SER A 88 3.75 -16.56 4.57
N VAL A 89 2.51 -16.06 4.61
CA VAL A 89 1.36 -16.83 5.09
C VAL A 89 0.91 -17.87 4.05
N VAL A 90 0.66 -17.45 2.82
CA VAL A 90 0.12 -18.37 1.81
C VAL A 90 1.21 -19.26 1.22
N LEU A 91 2.24 -18.68 0.62
CA LEU A 91 3.27 -19.46 -0.06
C LEU A 91 4.29 -20.09 0.89
N GLY A 92 4.65 -19.40 1.98
CA GLY A 92 5.68 -19.84 2.92
C GLY A 92 5.17 -20.92 3.89
N LEU A 93 4.03 -20.65 4.55
CA LEU A 93 3.42 -21.57 5.52
C LEU A 93 2.43 -22.55 4.87
N GLY A 94 2.02 -22.32 3.62
CA GLY A 94 1.14 -23.23 2.87
C GLY A 94 -0.35 -23.08 3.20
N TYR A 95 -0.77 -22.00 3.87
CA TYR A 95 -2.18 -21.76 4.17
C TYR A 95 -2.95 -21.23 2.96
N SER A 96 -4.28 -21.38 2.97
CA SER A 96 -5.15 -20.78 1.97
C SER A 96 -5.12 -19.25 2.06
N TRP A 97 -5.30 -18.56 0.93
CA TRP A 97 -5.44 -17.10 0.95
C TRP A 97 -6.74 -16.66 1.63
N GLN A 98 -7.76 -17.53 1.69
CA GLN A 98 -9.00 -17.30 2.44
C GLN A 98 -8.75 -17.28 3.95
N MET A 99 -7.91 -18.18 4.46
CA MET A 99 -7.46 -18.20 5.86
C MET A 99 -6.68 -16.92 6.20
N ALA A 100 -5.75 -16.52 5.32
CA ALA A 100 -5.01 -15.26 5.48
C ALA A 100 -5.96 -14.04 5.44
N LEU A 101 -6.98 -14.05 4.57
CA LEU A 101 -7.98 -12.98 4.47
C LEU A 101 -8.85 -12.90 5.74
N THR A 102 -9.26 -14.04 6.28
CA THR A 102 -9.94 -14.11 7.59
C THR A 102 -9.06 -13.54 8.69
N ALA A 103 -7.75 -13.83 8.68
CA ALA A 103 -6.82 -13.28 9.67
C ALA A 103 -6.78 -11.74 9.62
N VAL A 104 -6.71 -11.14 8.42
CA VAL A 104 -6.76 -9.68 8.23
C VAL A 104 -8.12 -9.10 8.68
N PHE A 105 -9.22 -9.82 8.44
CA PHE A 105 -10.54 -9.37 8.90
C PHE A 105 -10.63 -9.35 10.44
N ILE A 106 -10.18 -10.42 11.09
CA ILE A 106 -10.11 -10.54 12.55
C ILE A 106 -9.17 -9.47 13.13
N GLU A 107 -8.01 -9.25 12.51
CA GLU A 107 -7.07 -8.18 12.85
C GLU A 107 -7.77 -6.81 12.88
N GLY A 108 -8.52 -6.47 11.82
CA GLY A 108 -9.27 -5.21 11.77
C GLY A 108 -10.30 -5.08 12.89
N ILE A 109 -11.05 -6.15 13.19
CA ILE A 109 -12.01 -6.17 14.30
C ILE A 109 -11.30 -5.97 15.65
N ILE A 110 -10.20 -6.69 15.87
CA ILE A 110 -9.39 -6.55 17.08
C ILE A 110 -8.90 -5.10 17.20
N PHE A 111 -8.45 -4.46 16.12
CA PHE A 111 -8.03 -3.06 16.19
C PHE A 111 -9.15 -2.09 16.47
N ILE A 112 -10.35 -2.31 15.94
CA ILE A 112 -11.53 -1.53 16.30
C ILE A 112 -11.73 -1.61 17.82
N ILE A 113 -11.73 -2.82 18.38
CA ILE A 113 -11.90 -3.08 19.82
C ILE A 113 -10.77 -2.42 20.64
N LEU A 114 -9.51 -2.66 20.29
CA LEU A 114 -8.35 -2.09 20.99
C LEU A 114 -8.32 -0.55 20.93
N THR A 115 -8.81 0.04 19.85
CA THR A 115 -8.92 1.50 19.71
C THR A 115 -10.02 2.06 20.62
N PHE A 116 -11.13 1.34 20.81
CA PHE A 116 -12.14 1.71 21.79
C PHE A 116 -11.58 1.74 23.22
N PHE A 117 -10.81 0.72 23.60
CA PHE A 117 -10.20 0.60 24.94
C PHE A 117 -8.90 1.39 25.15
N ASN A 118 -8.46 2.20 24.17
CA ASN A 118 -7.18 2.95 24.18
C ASN A 118 -5.92 2.08 24.37
N VAL A 119 -6.01 0.77 24.15
CA VAL A 119 -4.89 -0.16 24.35
C VAL A 119 -3.83 0.00 23.26
N ARG A 120 -4.24 0.40 22.04
CA ARG A 120 -3.34 0.59 20.88
C ARG A 120 -2.21 1.58 21.18
N GLU A 121 -2.49 2.67 21.90
CA GLU A 121 -1.48 3.66 22.30
C GLU A 121 -0.53 3.13 23.39
N MET A 122 -1.04 2.34 24.32
CA MET A 122 -0.25 1.75 25.40
C MET A 122 0.75 0.71 24.87
N ILE A 123 0.32 -0.16 23.94
CA ILE A 123 1.19 -1.16 23.30
C ILE A 123 2.39 -0.46 22.66
N VAL A 124 2.16 0.68 22.01
CA VAL A 124 3.20 1.43 21.30
C VAL A 124 4.24 2.00 22.25
N LYS A 125 3.81 2.51 23.41
CA LYS A 125 4.73 3.03 24.43
C LYS A 125 5.59 1.93 25.06
N SER A 126 5.09 0.70 25.11
CA SER A 126 5.76 -0.43 25.77
C SER A 126 6.81 -1.15 24.91
N ILE A 127 6.86 -0.94 23.59
CA ILE A 127 7.75 -1.70 22.71
C ILE A 127 9.13 -1.02 22.60
N PRO A 128 10.24 -1.76 22.84
CA PRO A 128 11.59 -1.24 22.67
C PRO A 128 11.83 -0.68 21.27
N THR A 129 12.56 0.43 21.19
CA THR A 129 12.95 1.06 19.92
C THR A 129 13.70 0.09 19.02
N THR A 130 14.49 -0.84 19.57
CA THR A 130 15.20 -1.87 18.80
C THR A 130 14.26 -2.76 17.97
N ILE A 131 13.11 -3.18 18.52
CA ILE A 131 12.13 -4.02 17.80
C ILE A 131 11.40 -3.18 16.74
N LYS A 132 11.03 -1.94 17.09
CA LYS A 132 10.41 -0.99 16.16
C LYS A 132 11.30 -0.72 14.95
N ASN A 133 12.61 -0.72 15.16
CA ASN A 133 13.64 -0.48 14.14
C ASN A 133 13.93 -1.75 13.31
N ALA A 134 13.92 -2.93 13.92
CA ALA A 134 14.21 -4.19 13.22
C ALA A 134 13.12 -4.60 12.22
N ILE A 135 11.85 -4.37 12.54
CA ILE A 135 10.70 -4.81 11.70
C ILE A 135 10.72 -4.15 10.31
N PRO A 136 10.80 -2.80 10.16
CA PRO A 136 10.89 -2.16 8.84
C PRO A 136 12.10 -2.59 8.03
N VAL A 137 13.25 -2.81 8.68
CA VAL A 137 14.48 -3.28 8.00
C VAL A 137 14.29 -4.69 7.44
N GLY A 138 13.75 -5.62 8.23
CA GLY A 138 13.49 -6.99 7.78
C GLY A 138 12.49 -7.05 6.62
N ILE A 139 11.39 -6.31 6.73
CA ILE A 139 10.38 -6.22 5.67
C ILE A 139 10.97 -5.55 4.42
N GLY A 140 11.74 -4.47 4.59
CA GLY A 140 12.36 -3.74 3.48
C GLY A 140 13.35 -4.60 2.70
N LEU A 141 14.19 -5.39 3.40
CA LEU A 141 15.09 -6.36 2.76
C LEU A 141 14.32 -7.43 2.00
N PHE A 142 13.23 -7.95 2.56
CA PHE A 142 12.39 -8.94 1.91
C PHE A 142 11.68 -8.41 0.67
N ILE A 143 11.09 -7.21 0.73
CA ILE A 143 10.46 -6.56 -0.43
C ILE A 143 11.50 -6.25 -1.51
N THR A 144 12.70 -5.80 -1.10
CA THR A 144 13.81 -5.56 -2.03
C THR A 144 14.19 -6.85 -2.76
N PHE A 145 14.29 -7.96 -2.03
CA PHE A 145 14.57 -9.29 -2.60
C PHE A 145 13.51 -9.70 -3.62
N LEU A 146 12.22 -9.56 -3.30
CA LEU A 146 11.12 -9.84 -4.22
C LEU A 146 11.15 -8.92 -5.45
N GLY A 147 11.50 -7.65 -5.27
CA GLY A 147 11.73 -6.72 -6.36
C GLY A 147 12.83 -7.19 -7.31
N LEU A 148 13.99 -7.62 -6.77
CA LEU A 148 15.08 -8.17 -7.57
C LEU A 148 14.68 -9.45 -8.31
N GLN A 149 13.86 -10.30 -7.68
CA GLN A 149 13.35 -11.53 -8.29
C GLN A 149 12.35 -11.23 -9.41
N ASN A 150 11.39 -10.32 -9.19
CA ASN A 150 10.42 -9.87 -10.20
C ASN A 150 11.08 -9.14 -11.37
N ALA A 151 12.22 -8.51 -11.14
CA ALA A 151 13.06 -7.91 -12.17
C ALA A 151 13.76 -8.97 -13.03
N GLY A 152 13.84 -10.22 -12.57
CA GLY A 152 14.70 -11.26 -13.16
C GLY A 152 16.19 -11.00 -12.95
N LEU A 153 16.57 -10.04 -12.09
CA LEU A 153 17.97 -9.74 -11.76
C LEU A 153 18.59 -10.85 -10.93
N ILE A 154 17.78 -11.47 -10.07
CA ILE A 154 18.14 -12.67 -9.33
C ILE A 154 17.14 -13.78 -9.65
N VAL A 155 17.64 -15.02 -9.68
CA VAL A 155 16.84 -16.23 -9.89
C VAL A 155 17.22 -17.27 -8.84
N ARG A 156 16.31 -18.22 -8.60
CA ARG A 156 16.58 -19.32 -7.66
C ARG A 156 17.65 -20.24 -8.23
N ASP A 157 18.63 -20.54 -7.41
CA ASP A 157 19.62 -21.58 -7.66
C ASP A 157 19.42 -22.72 -6.65
N GLU A 158 19.51 -23.97 -7.09
CA GLU A 158 19.28 -25.11 -6.20
C GLU A 158 20.38 -25.28 -5.14
N ASN A 159 21.59 -24.81 -5.42
CA ASN A 159 22.75 -25.00 -4.53
C ASN A 159 22.99 -23.79 -3.62
N THR A 160 22.72 -22.59 -4.11
CA THR A 160 23.05 -21.32 -3.43
C THR A 160 21.82 -20.51 -3.05
N MET A 161 20.61 -21.03 -3.32
CA MET A 161 19.31 -20.37 -3.19
C MET A 161 19.11 -19.19 -4.14
N VAL A 162 20.16 -18.45 -4.49
CA VAL A 162 20.13 -17.22 -5.30
C VAL A 162 21.32 -17.17 -6.24
N THR A 163 21.08 -16.94 -7.52
CA THR A 163 22.10 -16.62 -8.53
C THR A 163 21.68 -15.42 -9.38
N LEU A 164 22.62 -14.86 -10.14
CA LEU A 164 22.34 -13.79 -11.09
C LEU A 164 21.46 -14.31 -12.23
N GLY A 165 20.42 -13.55 -12.57
CA GLY A 165 19.58 -13.85 -13.72
C GLY A 165 20.31 -13.65 -15.04
N ALA A 166 19.82 -14.33 -16.08
CA ALA A 166 20.42 -14.23 -17.40
C ALA A 166 20.14 -12.86 -18.05
N MET A 167 21.19 -12.14 -18.43
CA MET A 167 21.08 -10.84 -19.12
C MET A 167 20.43 -10.92 -20.51
N SER A 168 20.27 -12.14 -21.04
CA SER A 168 19.49 -12.41 -22.25
C SER A 168 17.99 -12.26 -22.02
N ASN A 169 17.52 -12.28 -20.76
CA ASN A 169 16.11 -12.10 -20.44
C ASN A 169 15.70 -10.62 -20.62
N PRO A 170 14.78 -10.30 -21.55
CA PRO A 170 14.34 -8.92 -21.79
C PRO A 170 13.72 -8.24 -20.56
N HIS A 171 13.15 -9.01 -19.62
CA HIS A 171 12.57 -8.48 -18.37
C HIS A 171 13.60 -7.78 -17.49
N VAL A 172 14.86 -8.23 -17.51
CA VAL A 172 15.97 -7.60 -16.76
C VAL A 172 16.17 -6.18 -17.23
N TRP A 173 16.20 -5.96 -18.55
CA TRP A 173 16.39 -4.64 -19.14
C TRP A 173 15.21 -3.70 -18.88
N VAL A 174 13.99 -4.22 -18.90
CA VAL A 174 12.79 -3.48 -18.49
C VAL A 174 12.91 -2.98 -17.06
N ALA A 175 13.28 -3.86 -16.14
CA ALA A 175 13.44 -3.52 -14.74
C ALA A 175 14.63 -2.58 -14.50
N SER A 176 15.78 -2.80 -15.13
CA SER A 176 16.96 -1.94 -14.99
C SER A 176 16.70 -0.52 -15.49
N LEU A 177 16.06 -0.37 -16.65
CA LEU A 177 15.66 0.94 -17.18
C LEU A 177 14.70 1.63 -16.21
N GLY A 178 13.66 0.92 -15.76
CA GLY A 178 12.69 1.44 -14.81
C GLY A 178 13.33 1.85 -13.48
N LEU A 179 14.29 1.08 -12.97
CA LEU A 179 15.01 1.36 -11.73
C LEU A 179 15.87 2.61 -11.85
N ILE A 180 16.70 2.71 -12.89
CA ILE A 180 17.57 3.86 -13.11
C ILE A 180 16.74 5.12 -13.28
N LEU A 181 15.68 5.06 -14.10
CA LEU A 181 14.81 6.20 -14.32
C LEU A 181 14.06 6.62 -13.05
N THR A 182 13.46 5.67 -12.33
CA THR A 182 12.71 5.96 -11.09
C THR A 182 13.64 6.58 -10.06
N ALA A 183 14.84 6.01 -9.87
CA ALA A 183 15.84 6.54 -8.94
C ALA A 183 16.29 7.96 -9.34
N ALA A 184 16.52 8.22 -10.63
CA ALA A 184 16.89 9.54 -11.13
C ALA A 184 15.78 10.58 -10.94
N LEU A 185 14.52 10.21 -11.25
CA LEU A 185 13.35 11.08 -11.06
C LEU A 185 13.09 11.34 -9.57
N TYR A 186 13.27 10.32 -8.73
CA TYR A 186 13.15 10.43 -7.28
C TYR A 186 14.21 11.36 -6.70
N TYR A 187 15.48 11.21 -7.11
CA TYR A 187 16.58 12.10 -6.71
C TYR A 187 16.30 13.56 -7.11
N LYS A 188 15.71 13.76 -8.30
CA LYS A 188 15.25 15.08 -8.77
C LYS A 188 13.97 15.59 -8.11
N LYS A 189 13.41 14.85 -7.14
CA LYS A 189 12.19 15.19 -6.39
C LYS A 189 10.96 15.41 -7.30
N VAL A 190 10.85 14.62 -8.38
CA VAL A 190 9.71 14.68 -9.30
C VAL A 190 8.51 13.96 -8.68
N HIS A 191 7.36 14.65 -8.61
CA HIS A 191 6.11 14.05 -8.13
C HIS A 191 5.66 12.92 -9.08
N GLY A 192 5.29 11.77 -8.53
CA GLY A 192 4.90 10.60 -9.32
C GLY A 192 6.07 9.85 -9.99
N ALA A 193 7.31 10.02 -9.51
CA ALA A 193 8.51 9.34 -10.03
C ALA A 193 8.29 7.83 -10.23
N PHE A 194 7.64 7.16 -9.26
CA PHE A 194 7.30 5.73 -9.33
C PHE A 194 6.35 5.40 -10.48
N LEU A 195 5.26 6.16 -10.62
CA LEU A 195 4.30 5.95 -11.71
C LEU A 195 4.95 6.20 -13.08
N ILE A 196 5.73 7.27 -13.22
CA ILE A 196 6.45 7.58 -14.47
C ILE A 196 7.43 6.47 -14.81
N GLY A 197 8.18 5.98 -13.83
CA GLY A 197 9.10 4.86 -13.98
C GLY A 197 8.39 3.59 -14.48
N ILE A 198 7.26 3.24 -13.86
CA ILE A 198 6.43 2.10 -14.27
C ILE A 198 5.90 2.29 -15.70
N VAL A 199 5.40 3.48 -16.05
CA VAL A 199 4.88 3.78 -17.39
C VAL A 199 5.97 3.64 -18.44
N VAL A 200 7.15 4.24 -18.22
CA VAL A 200 8.26 4.16 -19.19
C VAL A 200 8.77 2.73 -19.31
N ALA A 201 8.91 2.00 -18.20
CA ALA A 201 9.29 0.59 -18.22
C ALA A 201 8.25 -0.27 -18.97
N THR A 202 6.95 0.03 -18.81
CA THR A 202 5.86 -0.66 -19.52
C THR A 202 5.90 -0.36 -21.01
N VAL A 203 6.11 0.90 -21.41
CA VAL A 203 6.27 1.27 -22.83
C VAL A 203 7.46 0.54 -23.44
N PHE A 204 8.57 0.47 -22.72
CA PHE A 204 9.74 -0.30 -23.18
C PHE A 204 9.44 -1.80 -23.29
N ALA A 205 8.68 -2.38 -22.35
CA ALA A 205 8.22 -3.76 -22.43
C ALA A 205 7.29 -4.02 -23.62
N ILE A 206 6.44 -3.06 -23.99
CA ILE A 206 5.60 -3.12 -25.21
C ILE A 206 6.47 -3.12 -26.46
N ILE A 207 7.50 -2.26 -26.54
CA ILE A 207 8.44 -2.20 -27.67
C ILE A 207 9.17 -3.55 -27.84
N LEU A 208 9.51 -4.20 -26.73
CA LEU A 208 10.15 -5.52 -26.73
C LEU A 208 9.18 -6.69 -27.00
N GLY A 209 7.88 -6.42 -27.19
CA GLY A 209 6.86 -7.43 -27.43
C GLY A 209 6.50 -8.29 -26.21
N LEU A 210 6.87 -7.85 -25.00
CA LEU A 210 6.62 -8.57 -23.74
C LEU A 210 5.21 -8.34 -23.18
N VAL A 211 4.49 -7.35 -23.71
CA VAL A 211 3.15 -6.96 -23.27
C VAL A 211 2.26 -6.89 -24.50
N GLN A 212 1.13 -7.59 -24.45
CA GLN A 212 0.08 -7.43 -25.45
C GLN A 212 -0.75 -6.20 -25.10
N LEU A 213 -0.91 -5.30 -26.08
CA LEU A 213 -1.79 -4.15 -25.92
C LEU A 213 -3.23 -4.64 -25.70
N PRO A 214 -4.01 -4.00 -24.81
CA PRO A 214 -5.40 -4.37 -24.62
C PRO A 214 -6.15 -4.25 -25.95
N SER A 215 -6.78 -5.34 -26.39
CA SER A 215 -7.51 -5.41 -27.66
C SER A 215 -8.83 -4.62 -27.69
N GLY A 216 -9.08 -3.76 -26.70
CA GLY A 216 -10.35 -3.09 -26.46
C GLY A 216 -10.22 -1.64 -25.98
N THR A 217 -11.32 -1.09 -25.46
CA THR A 217 -11.40 0.30 -25.00
C THR A 217 -10.47 0.56 -23.80
N LEU A 218 -9.76 1.68 -23.81
CA LEU A 218 -8.90 2.12 -22.69
C LEU A 218 -9.69 2.41 -21.40
N VAL A 219 -10.99 2.65 -21.54
CA VAL A 219 -11.95 2.86 -20.45
C VAL A 219 -12.89 1.67 -20.41
N SER A 220 -12.92 0.96 -19.28
CA SER A 220 -13.82 -0.17 -19.06
C SER A 220 -14.59 -0.01 -17.76
N LEU A 221 -15.66 -0.79 -17.59
CA LEU A 221 -16.21 -1.00 -16.26
C LEU A 221 -15.17 -1.71 -15.38
N PRO A 222 -15.20 -1.48 -14.06
CA PRO A 222 -14.29 -2.15 -13.13
C PRO A 222 -14.45 -3.68 -13.23
N PRO A 223 -13.34 -4.45 -13.20
CA PRO A 223 -13.41 -5.90 -13.15
C PRO A 223 -14.27 -6.42 -11.99
N ASN A 224 -14.89 -7.58 -12.19
CA ASN A 224 -15.77 -8.20 -11.18
C ASN A 224 -14.97 -8.63 -9.94
N ILE A 225 -15.43 -8.20 -8.76
CA ILE A 225 -14.83 -8.50 -7.46
C ILE A 225 -15.33 -9.83 -6.85
N SER A 226 -16.37 -10.44 -7.41
CA SER A 226 -16.99 -11.65 -6.88
C SER A 226 -16.06 -12.83 -6.57
N PRO A 227 -14.93 -13.06 -7.29
CA PRO A 227 -14.05 -14.18 -6.99
C PRO A 227 -13.35 -14.10 -5.62
N ILE A 228 -13.20 -12.89 -5.07
CA ILE A 228 -12.44 -12.64 -3.83
C ILE A 228 -13.29 -11.97 -2.73
N PHE A 229 -14.45 -11.44 -3.09
CA PHE A 229 -15.33 -10.72 -2.18
C PHE A 229 -15.85 -11.64 -1.06
N MET A 230 -15.61 -11.24 0.20
CA MET A 230 -16.06 -11.96 1.40
C MET A 230 -15.70 -13.46 1.44
N GLN A 231 -14.59 -13.85 0.80
CA GLN A 231 -14.14 -15.25 0.76
C GLN A 231 -13.37 -15.61 2.03
N PHE A 232 -14.09 -15.64 3.15
CA PHE A 232 -13.54 -15.98 4.46
C PHE A 232 -13.61 -17.47 4.74
N GLU A 233 -12.54 -18.02 5.29
CA GLU A 233 -12.48 -19.37 5.83
C GLU A 233 -12.55 -19.35 7.35
N TRP A 234 -13.49 -20.10 7.94
CA TRP A 234 -13.75 -20.08 9.39
C TRP A 234 -13.26 -21.34 10.13
N ASP A 235 -12.86 -22.38 9.39
CA ASP A 235 -12.55 -23.70 9.94
C ASP A 235 -11.30 -23.69 10.84
N HIS A 236 -10.30 -22.87 10.53
CA HIS A 236 -9.02 -22.81 11.23
C HIS A 236 -8.93 -21.69 12.29
N ILE A 237 -10.05 -21.06 12.67
CA ILE A 237 -10.01 -19.84 13.50
C ILE A 237 -9.40 -20.04 14.89
N PHE A 238 -9.70 -21.17 15.52
CA PHE A 238 -9.22 -21.46 16.89
C PHE A 238 -7.88 -22.21 16.91
N THR A 239 -7.14 -22.19 15.81
CA THR A 239 -5.81 -22.81 15.73
C THR A 239 -4.72 -21.87 16.27
N LEU A 240 -3.63 -22.46 16.79
CA LEU A 240 -2.44 -21.69 17.16
C LEU A 240 -1.85 -20.94 15.95
N ASP A 241 -1.95 -21.54 14.77
CA ASP A 241 -1.47 -20.95 13.52
C ASP A 241 -2.22 -19.67 13.17
N MET A 242 -3.56 -19.70 13.22
CA MET A 242 -4.38 -18.48 13.04
C MET A 242 -4.01 -17.43 14.08
N LEU A 243 -3.84 -17.82 15.35
CA LEU A 243 -3.44 -16.89 16.41
C LEU A 243 -2.10 -16.22 16.08
N ILE A 244 -1.09 -16.99 15.65
CA ILE A 244 0.23 -16.47 15.27
C ILE A 244 0.13 -15.52 14.07
N VAL A 245 -0.64 -15.89 13.05
CA VAL A 245 -0.82 -15.09 11.84
C VAL A 245 -1.54 -13.77 12.15
N VAL A 246 -2.68 -13.82 12.84
CA VAL A 246 -3.42 -12.63 13.29
C VAL A 246 -2.55 -11.73 14.16
N PHE A 247 -1.82 -12.33 15.12
CA PHE A 247 -0.92 -11.58 15.98
C PHE A 247 0.20 -10.91 15.18
N THR A 248 0.77 -11.59 14.19
CA THR A 248 1.82 -11.01 13.35
C THR A 248 1.29 -9.85 12.52
N PHE A 249 0.13 -10.00 11.88
CA PHE A 249 -0.54 -8.91 11.17
C PHE A 249 -0.81 -7.71 12.08
N LEU A 250 -1.37 -7.94 13.27
CA LEU A 250 -1.60 -6.89 14.26
C LEU A 250 -0.31 -6.14 14.59
N PHE A 251 0.80 -6.83 14.83
CA PHE A 251 2.05 -6.13 15.16
C PHE A 251 2.60 -5.34 13.98
N VAL A 252 2.68 -5.95 12.80
CA VAL A 252 3.21 -5.29 11.60
C VAL A 252 2.36 -4.06 11.25
N ASN A 253 1.03 -4.19 11.23
CA ASN A 253 0.14 -3.08 10.90
C ASN A 253 0.13 -1.99 11.97
N LEU A 254 0.25 -2.35 13.25
CA LEU A 254 0.35 -1.38 14.33
C LEU A 254 1.50 -0.40 14.09
N PHE A 255 2.68 -0.92 13.73
CA PHE A 255 3.86 -0.09 13.49
C PHE A 255 3.77 0.68 12.20
N ASP A 256 3.31 0.06 11.11
CA ASP A 256 3.19 0.70 9.81
C ASP A 256 2.23 1.89 9.89
N THR A 257 1.06 1.68 10.49
CA THR A 257 0.06 2.73 10.70
C THR A 257 0.63 3.88 11.50
N ILE A 258 1.25 3.60 12.65
CA ILE A 258 1.69 4.66 13.57
C ILE A 258 2.89 5.41 13.02
N GLY A 259 3.88 4.68 12.50
CA GLY A 259 5.05 5.28 11.85
C GLY A 259 4.62 6.23 10.74
N THR A 260 3.67 5.79 9.91
CA THR A 260 3.15 6.61 8.82
C THR A 260 2.31 7.79 9.31
N LEU A 261 1.36 7.58 10.23
CA LEU A 261 0.53 8.66 10.78
C LEU A 261 1.40 9.76 11.40
N LEU A 262 2.41 9.40 12.19
CA LEU A 262 3.33 10.36 12.81
C LEU A 262 4.25 11.00 11.78
N GLY A 263 4.78 10.23 10.83
CA GLY A 263 5.61 10.72 9.75
C GLY A 263 4.92 11.78 8.89
N VAL A 264 3.63 11.60 8.60
CA VAL A 264 2.85 12.58 7.83
C VAL A 264 2.33 13.72 8.70
N ALA A 265 1.85 13.43 9.92
CA ALA A 265 1.33 14.44 10.84
C ALA A 265 2.41 15.45 11.29
N SER A 266 3.65 15.00 11.47
CA SER A 266 4.77 15.88 11.82
C SER A 266 5.06 16.91 10.72
N LYS A 267 4.88 16.55 9.44
CA LYS A 267 5.06 17.49 8.31
C LYS A 267 4.01 18.59 8.23
N ILE A 268 2.83 18.39 8.82
CA ILE A 268 1.83 19.46 8.96
C ILE A 268 1.92 20.19 10.31
N GLY A 269 2.83 19.79 11.20
CA GLY A 269 3.12 20.48 12.46
C GLY A 269 2.07 20.29 13.55
N ILE A 270 1.33 19.19 13.53
CA ILE A 270 0.28 18.90 14.55
C ILE A 270 0.72 17.92 15.63
N THR A 271 1.93 17.37 15.53
CA THR A 271 2.51 16.42 16.49
C THR A 271 3.26 17.14 17.60
N ASP A 272 3.09 16.69 18.85
CA ASP A 272 3.91 17.12 19.97
C ASP A 272 5.27 16.37 20.03
N LYS A 273 6.07 16.68 21.05
CA LYS A 273 7.41 16.09 21.25
C LYS A 273 7.37 14.60 21.60
N ASP A 274 6.23 14.11 22.08
CA ASP A 274 6.02 12.72 22.48
C ASP A 274 5.40 11.89 21.34
N GLY A 275 5.24 12.49 20.16
CA GLY A 275 4.65 11.83 18.99
C GLY A 275 3.14 11.62 19.14
N ASN A 276 2.43 12.52 19.81
CA ASN A 276 0.98 12.50 19.93
C ASN A 276 0.34 13.69 19.18
N PHE A 277 -0.91 13.53 18.73
CA PHE A 277 -1.68 14.60 18.10
C PHE A 277 -3.19 14.41 18.35
N PRO A 278 -3.99 15.49 18.38
CA PRO A 278 -5.38 15.45 18.87
C PRO A 278 -6.30 14.43 18.15
N GLN A 279 -6.01 14.12 16.89
CA GLN A 279 -6.81 13.25 16.04
C GLN A 279 -6.31 11.79 16.00
N ILE A 280 -5.26 11.43 16.75
CA ILE A 280 -4.61 10.11 16.63
C ILE A 280 -5.58 8.95 16.83
N LYS A 281 -6.43 9.00 17.87
CA LYS A 281 -7.42 7.95 18.14
C LYS A 281 -8.42 7.78 16.99
N LYS A 282 -8.84 8.91 16.40
CA LYS A 282 -9.76 8.92 15.25
C LYS A 282 -9.10 8.39 13.99
N ALA A 283 -7.81 8.67 13.80
CA ALA A 283 -7.02 8.16 12.69
C ALA A 283 -6.81 6.65 12.81
N LEU A 284 -6.44 6.15 13.99
CA LEU A 284 -6.31 4.72 14.28
C LEU A 284 -7.64 3.97 14.12
N PHE A 285 -8.76 4.62 14.43
CA PHE A 285 -10.09 4.05 14.19
C PHE A 285 -10.43 3.99 12.70
N ALA A 286 -10.17 5.07 11.94
CA ALA A 286 -10.36 5.09 10.49
C ALA A 286 -9.52 4.03 9.77
N ASP A 287 -8.28 3.84 10.22
CA ASP A 287 -7.36 2.78 9.79
C ASP A 287 -7.89 1.38 10.06
N ALA A 288 -8.38 1.12 11.27
CA ALA A 288 -8.99 -0.17 11.60
C ALA A 288 -10.22 -0.47 10.71
N LEU A 289 -11.06 0.54 10.46
CA LEU A 289 -12.18 0.42 9.51
C LEU A 289 -11.68 0.13 8.09
N GLY A 290 -10.66 0.86 7.62
CA GLY A 290 -10.03 0.62 6.33
C GLY A 290 -9.58 -0.83 6.19
N THR A 291 -8.88 -1.37 7.20
CA THR A 291 -8.45 -2.78 7.26
C THR A 291 -9.64 -3.74 7.20
N THR A 292 -10.65 -3.56 8.05
CA THR A 292 -11.83 -4.44 8.08
C THR A 292 -12.57 -4.46 6.75
N PHE A 293 -12.86 -3.29 6.17
CA PHE A 293 -13.55 -3.20 4.89
C PHE A 293 -12.66 -3.64 3.72
N GLY A 294 -11.35 -3.45 3.80
CA GLY A 294 -10.39 -4.00 2.83
C GLY A 294 -10.44 -5.53 2.78
N ALA A 295 -10.43 -6.19 3.94
CA ALA A 295 -10.57 -7.64 4.03
C ALA A 295 -11.91 -8.13 3.47
N VAL A 296 -13.01 -7.42 3.76
CA VAL A 296 -14.34 -7.72 3.18
C VAL A 296 -14.33 -7.63 1.65
N LEU A 297 -13.62 -6.65 1.09
CA LEU A 297 -13.45 -6.50 -0.36
C LEU A 297 -12.49 -7.53 -0.96
N GLY A 298 -11.80 -8.35 -0.15
CA GLY A 298 -10.88 -9.37 -0.64
C GLY A 298 -9.45 -8.87 -0.89
N THR A 299 -9.01 -7.81 -0.20
CA THR A 299 -7.61 -7.36 -0.22
C THR A 299 -6.95 -7.50 1.15
N SER A 300 -5.62 -7.49 1.18
CA SER A 300 -4.83 -7.43 2.40
C SER A 300 -5.05 -6.13 3.20
N THR A 301 -4.47 -6.08 4.40
CA THR A 301 -4.56 -4.98 5.36
C THR A 301 -4.37 -3.61 4.71
N VAL A 302 -5.36 -2.73 4.87
CA VAL A 302 -5.34 -1.33 4.40
C VAL A 302 -4.81 -0.46 5.51
N THR A 303 -3.79 0.33 5.21
CA THR A 303 -3.12 1.20 6.18
C THR A 303 -2.85 2.58 5.60
N SER A 304 -2.36 3.48 6.44
CA SER A 304 -1.97 4.83 6.09
C SER A 304 -0.71 4.83 5.22
N TYR A 305 -0.67 5.70 4.20
CA TYR A 305 0.43 5.76 3.23
C TYR A 305 1.37 6.94 3.45
N VAL A 306 2.68 6.66 3.51
CA VAL A 306 3.73 7.67 3.74
C VAL A 306 3.86 8.64 2.57
N GLU A 307 3.44 8.21 1.38
CA GLU A 307 3.36 8.99 0.15
C GLU A 307 2.47 10.22 0.31
N SER A 308 1.52 10.20 1.25
CA SER A 308 0.71 11.37 1.63
C SER A 308 1.57 12.56 2.08
N ALA A 309 2.81 12.31 2.52
CA ALA A 309 3.79 13.33 2.83
C ALA A 309 4.10 14.25 1.63
N SER A 310 3.95 13.77 0.39
CA SER A 310 4.17 14.56 -0.83
C SER A 310 3.05 15.58 -1.06
N GLY A 311 1.79 15.18 -0.92
CA GLY A 311 0.65 16.11 -0.98
C GLY A 311 0.68 17.11 0.17
N VAL A 312 1.06 16.65 1.35
CA VAL A 312 1.29 17.53 2.52
C VAL A 312 2.39 18.56 2.26
N ALA A 313 3.47 18.18 1.57
CA ALA A 313 4.58 19.09 1.26
C ALA A 313 4.18 20.26 0.36
N VAL A 314 3.17 20.09 -0.51
CA VAL A 314 2.63 21.16 -1.35
C VAL A 314 1.46 21.94 -0.71
N GLY A 315 1.20 21.72 0.57
CA GLY A 315 0.22 22.48 1.35
C GLY A 315 -1.08 21.75 1.67
N GLY A 316 -1.19 20.45 1.41
CA GLY A 316 -2.31 19.64 1.91
C GLY A 316 -2.31 19.62 3.44
N ARG A 317 -3.46 19.88 4.05
CA ARG A 317 -3.62 20.01 5.51
C ARG A 317 -4.85 19.31 6.08
N THR A 318 -5.84 18.98 5.24
CA THR A 318 -7.14 18.48 5.72
C THR A 318 -7.57 17.20 5.01
N GLY A 319 -8.66 16.62 5.49
CA GLY A 319 -9.35 15.51 4.85
C GLY A 319 -9.83 15.81 3.42
N LEU A 320 -9.86 17.08 2.99
CA LEU A 320 -10.17 17.42 1.59
C LEU A 320 -9.08 16.92 0.64
N THR A 321 -7.81 16.91 1.06
CA THR A 321 -6.70 16.27 0.34
C THR A 321 -6.97 14.78 0.16
N ALA A 322 -7.34 14.08 1.24
CA ALA A 322 -7.70 12.66 1.20
C ALA A 322 -8.92 12.41 0.30
N LEU A 323 -9.97 13.23 0.39
CA LEU A 323 -11.15 13.13 -0.48
C LEU A 323 -10.80 13.31 -1.97
N SER A 324 -9.90 14.24 -2.29
CA SER A 324 -9.37 14.41 -3.65
C SER A 324 -8.64 13.14 -4.12
N THR A 325 -7.76 12.58 -3.29
CA THR A 325 -7.08 11.29 -3.58
C THR A 325 -8.07 10.15 -3.82
N ALA A 326 -9.07 10.00 -2.95
CA ALA A 326 -10.12 8.97 -3.10
C ALA A 326 -10.89 9.15 -4.41
N THR A 327 -11.16 10.39 -4.83
CA THR A 327 -11.79 10.67 -6.12
C THR A 327 -10.92 10.20 -7.28
N MET A 328 -9.60 10.40 -7.22
CA MET A 328 -8.68 9.91 -8.25
C MET A 328 -8.61 8.37 -8.29
N PHE A 329 -8.64 7.68 -7.15
CA PHE A 329 -8.76 6.22 -7.11
C PHE A 329 -10.06 5.72 -7.74
N THR A 330 -11.19 6.40 -7.48
CA THR A 330 -12.46 6.08 -8.13
C THR A 330 -12.38 6.28 -9.64
N LEU A 331 -11.71 7.33 -10.13
CA LEU A 331 -11.50 7.52 -11.56
C LEU A 331 -10.58 6.45 -12.15
N ALA A 332 -9.56 6.02 -11.40
CA ALA A 332 -8.64 4.98 -11.83
C ALA A 332 -9.31 3.61 -12.02
N LEU A 333 -10.42 3.32 -11.34
CA LEU A 333 -11.20 2.09 -11.54
C LEU A 333 -11.64 1.89 -13.00
N PHE A 334 -11.96 2.99 -13.70
CA PHE A 334 -12.37 2.95 -15.10
C PHE A 334 -11.20 2.75 -16.07
N LEU A 335 -9.97 2.88 -15.58
CA LEU A 335 -8.72 2.69 -16.33
C LEU A 335 -8.09 1.32 -16.07
N ALA A 336 -8.87 0.35 -15.58
CA ALA A 336 -8.38 -1.00 -15.25
C ALA A 336 -7.51 -1.66 -16.34
N PRO A 337 -7.85 -1.59 -17.65
CA PRO A 337 -7.03 -2.21 -18.71
C PRO A 337 -5.60 -1.64 -18.76
N LEU A 338 -5.42 -0.36 -18.41
CA LEU A 338 -4.11 0.29 -18.38
C LEU A 338 -3.22 -0.22 -17.25
N PHE A 339 -3.80 -0.45 -16.07
CA PHE A 339 -3.05 -0.93 -14.91
C PHE A 339 -2.78 -2.43 -14.99
N LEU A 340 -3.71 -3.21 -15.53
CA LEU A 340 -3.60 -4.67 -15.61
C LEU A 340 -2.59 -5.16 -16.66
N MET A 341 -2.31 -4.38 -17.72
CA MET A 341 -1.31 -4.73 -18.73
C MET A 341 0.14 -4.63 -18.22
N VAL A 342 0.38 -3.94 -17.09
CA VAL A 342 1.72 -3.66 -16.60
C VAL A 342 2.38 -4.97 -16.13
N PRO A 343 3.54 -5.35 -16.71
CA PRO A 343 4.23 -6.57 -16.34
C PRO A 343 4.93 -6.43 -14.99
N ALA A 344 5.16 -7.55 -14.30
CA ALA A 344 5.82 -7.57 -13.00
C ALA A 344 7.22 -6.91 -13.04
N SER A 345 7.97 -7.09 -14.14
CA SER A 345 9.28 -6.47 -14.34
C SER A 345 9.24 -4.94 -14.37
N ALA A 346 8.13 -4.33 -14.82
CA ALA A 346 7.96 -2.88 -14.81
C ALA A 346 7.63 -2.33 -13.41
N THR A 347 7.01 -3.14 -12.55
CA THR A 347 6.76 -2.79 -11.14
C THR A 347 7.90 -3.10 -10.20
N ALA A 348 8.82 -3.98 -10.60
CA ALA A 348 9.95 -4.41 -9.79
C ALA A 348 10.82 -3.25 -9.24
N PRO A 349 11.10 -2.18 -10.02
CA PRO A 349 11.77 -0.98 -9.51
C PRO A 349 11.11 -0.33 -8.30
N ALA A 350 9.77 -0.30 -8.28
CA ALA A 350 9.02 0.31 -7.19
C ALA A 350 9.24 -0.49 -5.90
N LEU A 351 9.20 -1.83 -5.97
CA LEU A 351 9.48 -2.71 -4.84
C LEU A 351 10.89 -2.53 -4.30
N ILE A 352 11.90 -2.50 -5.18
CA ILE A 352 13.31 -2.31 -4.79
C ILE A 352 13.50 -0.99 -4.03
N LEU A 353 12.94 0.11 -4.55
CA LEU A 353 13.11 1.43 -3.94
C LEU A 353 12.27 1.60 -2.67
N VAL A 354 11.05 1.07 -2.63
CA VAL A 354 10.22 1.07 -1.40
C VAL A 354 10.91 0.26 -0.31
N GLY A 355 11.44 -0.93 -0.62
CA GLY A 355 12.20 -1.74 0.31
C GLY A 355 13.44 -0.99 0.85
N LEU A 356 14.19 -0.31 -0.03
CA LEU A 356 15.30 0.56 0.37
C LEU A 356 14.84 1.67 1.33
N PHE A 357 13.72 2.33 1.05
CA PHE A 357 13.21 3.40 1.90
C PHE A 357 12.81 2.90 3.29
N MET A 358 12.20 1.72 3.38
CA MET A 358 11.88 1.09 4.66
C MET A 358 13.13 0.77 5.47
N ILE A 359 14.23 0.36 4.82
CA ILE A 359 15.53 0.12 5.49
C ILE A 359 16.12 1.45 6.00
N THR A 360 16.08 2.51 5.20
CA THR A 360 16.69 3.81 5.56
C THR A 360 15.85 4.67 6.51
N ALA A 361 14.60 4.28 6.80
CA ALA A 361 13.72 4.99 7.71
C ALA A 361 14.11 4.80 9.20
N VAL A 362 15.07 3.91 9.44
CA VAL A 362 15.62 3.49 10.73
C VAL A 362 17.09 3.86 10.76
#